data_AF-A0A915LBM0-F1
#
_entry.id   AF-A0A915LBM0-F1
#
_cell.length_a   1.000
_cell.length_b   1.000
_cell.length_c   1.000
_cell.angle_alpha   90.00
_cell.angle_beta   90.00
_cell.angle_gamma   90.00
#
_symmetry.space_group_name_H-M   'P 1'
#
loop_
_entity.id
_entity.type
_entity.pdbx_description
1 polymer ?
#
loop_
_entity_poly.entity_id
_entity_poly.type
_entity_poly.pdbx_seq_one_letter_code
_entity_poly.pdbx_strand_id
1 'polypeptide(L)' 'CSIVNCTCSVTQWKQWSSCNEFICTDKPQNRVRSREIVEFCRQDHLHEMLSESKPCPLPSGCDQLEKFHESNVGLVMNV' A
#
# COMPACT_ATOMS: atom_id res chain seq x y z
N CYS A 1 11.37 12.64 -14.44
CA CYS A 1 12.09 13.87 -14.85
C CYS A 1 13.49 13.50 -15.22
N SER A 2 13.57 12.90 -16.40
CA SER A 2 14.73 12.17 -16.90
C SER A 2 15.25 12.79 -18.20
N ILE A 3 14.46 13.66 -18.84
CA ILE A 3 14.75 14.23 -20.15
C ILE A 3 15.35 15.63 -20.01
N VAL A 4 16.50 15.84 -20.66
CA VAL A 4 17.22 17.12 -20.72
C VAL A 4 16.46 18.10 -21.64
N ASN A 5 16.34 19.37 -21.23
CA ASN A 5 15.57 20.43 -21.91
C ASN A 5 14.04 20.35 -21.83
N CYS A 6 13.50 19.61 -20.85
CA CYS A 6 12.08 19.60 -20.55
C CYS A 6 11.80 20.26 -19.20
N THR A 7 10.67 20.96 -19.09
CA THR A 7 10.18 21.45 -17.80
C THR A 7 9.38 20.34 -17.15
N CYS A 8 9.70 20.06 -15.89
CA CYS A 8 9.07 19.00 -15.13
C CYS A 8 8.15 19.58 -14.06
N SER A 9 6.91 19.09 -14.01
CA SER A 9 5.99 19.30 -12.90
C SER A 9 5.64 17.96 -12.28
N VAL A 10 5.81 17.85 -10.96
CA VAL A 10 5.40 16.68 -10.20
C VAL A 10 4.28 17.09 -9.27
N THR A 11 3.12 16.46 -9.43
CA THR A 11 2.00 16.72 -8.54
C THR A 11 2.28 16.18 -7.14
N GLN A 12 1.61 16.75 -6.15
CA GLN A 12 1.62 16.18 -4.82
C GLN A 12 1.00 14.78 -4.85
N TRP A 13 1.46 13.92 -3.94
CA TRP A 13 0.84 12.63 -3.73
C TRP A 13 -0.64 12.79 -3.38
N LYS A 14 -1.49 12.01 -4.05
CA LYS A 14 -2.86 11.81 -3.59
C LYS A 14 -2.85 11.16 -2.20
N GLN A 15 -3.97 11.31 -1.51
CA GLN A 15 -4.19 10.59 -0.25
C GLN A 15 -4.09 9.09 -0.48
N TRP A 16 -3.64 8.38 0.55
CA TRP A 16 -3.66 6.91 0.55
C TRP A 16 -5.09 6.40 0.41
N SER A 17 -5.27 5.30 -0.33
CA SER A 17 -6.51 4.55 -0.29
C SER A 17 -6.78 4.06 1.14
N SER A 18 -8.06 3.98 1.50
CA SER A 18 -8.46 3.49 2.82
C SER A 18 -8.04 2.04 3.01
N CYS A 19 -7.62 1.72 4.24
CA CYS A 19 -7.50 0.36 4.71
C CYS A 19 -8.85 -0.07 5.31
N ASN A 20 -9.15 -1.36 5.30
CA ASN A 20 -10.31 -1.87 5.99
C ASN A 20 -9.94 -2.10 7.47
N GLU A 21 -10.17 -1.08 8.30
CA GLU A 21 -9.73 -1.04 9.71
C GLU A 21 -10.49 -2.01 10.63
N PHE A 22 -11.58 -2.60 10.16
CA PHE A 22 -12.51 -3.38 11.00
C PHE A 22 -12.37 -4.90 10.85
N ILE A 23 -11.49 -5.39 9.98
CA ILE A 23 -11.35 -6.83 9.76
C ILE A 23 -9.91 -7.26 10.04
N CYS A 24 -9.73 -8.00 11.13
CA CYS A 24 -8.55 -8.85 11.32
C CYS A 24 -8.60 -9.95 10.26
N THR A 25 -8.14 -9.65 9.05
CA THR A 25 -8.01 -10.65 7.99
C THR A 25 -6.61 -11.22 8.01
N ASP A 26 -6.50 -12.55 7.91
CA ASP A 26 -5.24 -13.24 7.62
C ASP A 26 -4.65 -12.84 6.25
N LYS A 27 -5.41 -12.09 5.45
CA LYS A 27 -4.96 -11.53 4.18
C LYS A 27 -4.33 -10.15 4.42
N PRO A 28 -3.03 -9.97 4.12
CA PRO A 28 -2.40 -8.67 4.21
C PRO A 28 -3.08 -7.71 3.23
N GLN A 29 -3.56 -6.58 3.75
CA GLN A 29 -4.11 -5.50 2.94
C GLN A 29 -3.02 -4.49 2.60
N ASN A 30 -3.11 -3.89 1.42
CA ASN A 30 -2.24 -2.82 1.00
C ASN A 30 -3.06 -1.56 0.72
N ARG A 31 -2.51 -0.42 1.11
CA ARG A 31 -2.95 0.89 0.68
C ARG A 31 -2.10 1.37 -0.49
N VAL A 32 -2.74 2.06 -1.42
CA VAL A 32 -2.12 2.57 -2.63
C VAL A 32 -2.32 4.09 -2.69
N ARG A 33 -1.33 4.81 -3.19
CA ARG A 33 -1.48 6.22 -3.59
C ARG A 33 -0.84 6.42 -4.96
N SER A 34 -1.25 7.47 -5.65
CA SER A 34 -0.63 7.86 -6.90
C SER A 34 -0.28 9.33 -6.94
N ARG A 35 0.68 9.66 -7.81
CA ARG A 35 0.98 11.01 -8.24
C ARG A 35 1.24 11.01 -9.73
N GLU A 36 1.24 12.19 -10.28
CA GLU A 36 1.43 12.43 -11.69
C GLU A 36 2.73 13.21 -11.91
N ILE A 37 3.50 12.77 -12.91
CA ILE A 37 4.65 13.50 -13.44
C ILE A 37 4.25 13.97 -14.83
N VAL A 38 4.31 15.29 -15.02
CA VAL A 38 4.07 15.92 -16.31
C VAL A 38 5.37 16.54 -16.77
N GLU A 39 5.88 16.08 -17.91
CA GLU A 39 7.06 16.65 -18.56
C GLU A 39 6.63 17.41 -19.82
N PHE A 40 6.93 18.71 -19.83
CA PHE A 40 6.68 19.60 -20.95
C PHE A 40 7.99 19.77 -21.73
N CYS A 41 8.07 19.10 -22.87
CA CYS A 41 9.18 19.23 -23.81
C CYS A 41 8.75 20.11 -25.00
N ARG A 42 9.71 20.64 -25.77
CA ARG A 42 9.42 21.54 -26.90
C ARG A 42 8.52 20.94 -27.98
N GLN A 43 8.45 19.61 -28.09
CA GLN A 43 7.77 18.89 -29.16
C GLN A 43 6.82 17.79 -28.64
N ASP A 44 6.83 17.52 -27.33
CA ASP A 44 6.10 16.41 -26.76
C ASP A 44 5.69 16.69 -25.31
N HIS A 45 4.61 16.06 -24.89
CA HIS A 45 4.09 16.08 -23.53
C HIS A 45 4.09 14.65 -23.01
N LEU A 46 5.01 14.35 -22.10
CA LEU A 46 5.00 13.06 -21.41
C LEU A 46 4.18 13.18 -20.13
N HIS A 47 3.30 12.21 -19.94
CA HIS A 47 2.47 12.11 -18.75
C HIS A 47 2.63 10.72 -18.15
N GLU A 48 3.15 10.66 -16.93
CA GLU A 48 3.41 9.41 -16.22
C GLU A 48 2.66 9.40 -14.89
N MET A 49 1.92 8.32 -14.63
CA MET A 49 1.29 8.08 -13.34
C MET A 49 2.14 7.13 -12.52
N LEU A 50 2.72 7.64 -11.44
CA LEU A 50 3.43 6.82 -10.47
C LEU A 50 2.45 6.32 -9.40
N SER A 51 2.52 5.03 -9.10
CA SER A 51 1.75 4.40 -8.03
C SER A 51 2.68 3.82 -6.98
N GLU A 52 2.34 4.01 -5.71
CA GLU A 52 3.05 3.45 -4.56
C GLU A 52 2.09 2.58 -3.76
N SER A 53 2.54 1.38 -3.39
CA SER A 53 1.80 0.44 -2.55
C SER A 53 2.56 0.19 -1.24
N LYS A 54 1.83 0.22 -0.12
CA LYS A 54 2.36 -0.09 1.21
C LYS A 54 1.37 -0.95 1.99
N PRO A 55 1.84 -1.80 2.92
CA PRO A 55 0.95 -2.54 3.79
C PRO A 55 0.08 -1.59 4.63
N CYS A 56 -1.15 -2.04 4.87
CA CYS A 56 -2.05 -1.42 5.81
C CYS A 56 -1.53 -1.64 7.24
N PRO A 57 -1.68 -0.64 8.13
CA PRO A 57 -1.45 -0.87 9.55
C PRO A 57 -2.46 -1.92 10.05
N LEU A 58 -1.99 -2.86 10.86
CA LEU A 58 -2.90 -3.80 11.52
C LEU A 58 -3.79 -3.03 12.51
N PRO A 59 -5.10 -3.34 12.57
CA PRO A 59 -5.95 -2.81 13.61
C PRO A 59 -5.42 -3.21 14.99
N SER A 60 -5.46 -2.29 15.94
CA SER A 60 -5.10 -2.56 17.33
C SER A 60 -5.97 -3.71 17.88
N GLY A 61 -5.34 -4.82 18.27
CA GLY A 61 -6.03 -6.02 18.76
C GLY A 61 -5.97 -7.23 17.82
N CYS A 62 -5.57 -7.05 16.55
CA CYS A 62 -5.37 -8.18 15.63
C CYS A 62 -4.05 -8.94 15.89
N ASP A 63 -3.07 -8.32 16.57
CA ASP A 63 -1.78 -8.93 16.92
C ASP A 63 -1.91 -10.13 17.91
N GLN A 64 -3.11 -10.37 18.44
CA GLN A 64 -3.40 -11.45 19.40
C GLN A 64 -4.05 -12.69 18.77
N LEU A 65 -4.50 -12.63 17.51
CA LEU A 65 -5.19 -13.76 16.86
C LEU A 65 -4.23 -14.87 16.41
N GLU A 66 -3.00 -14.55 15.98
CA GLU A 66 -2.01 -15.58 15.63
C GLU A 66 -1.63 -16.46 16.83
N LYS A 67 -1.73 -15.96 18.07
CA LYS A 67 -1.40 -16.74 19.28
C LYS A 67 -2.50 -17.71 19.70
N PHE A 68 -3.73 -17.56 19.22
CA PHE A 68 -4.83 -18.46 19.60
C PHE A 68 -4.88 -19.73 18.73
N HIS A 69 -4.31 -19.68 17.52
CA HIS A 69 -4.21 -20.85 16.65
C HIS A 69 -3.08 -21.81 17.06
N GLU A 70 -1.96 -21.33 17.59
CA GLU A 70 -0.91 -22.21 18.13
C GLU A 70 -1.25 -22.83 19.49
N SER A 71 -2.14 -22.21 20.28
CA SER A 71 -2.49 -22.74 21.61
C SER A 71 -3.49 -23.91 21.58
N ASN A 72 -4.19 -24.16 20.47
CA ASN A 72 -5.23 -25.21 20.39
C ASN A 72 -4.83 -26.45 19.56
N VAL A 73 -3.68 -26.45 18.89
CA VAL A 73 -3.18 -27.63 18.15
C VAL A 73 -2.47 -28.63 19.07
N GLY A 74 -2.13 -28.23 20.31
CA GLY A 74 -1.41 -29.08 21.27
C GLY A 74 -2.28 -29.87 22.27
N LEU A 75 -3.62 -29.80 22.22
CA LEU A 75 -4.49 -30.35 23.27
C LEU A 75 -5.61 -31.28 22.77
N VAL A 76 -5.46 -31.85 21.58
CA VAL A 76 -6.34 -32.94 21.09
C VAL A 76 -5.54 -34.12 20.52
N MET A 77 -4.45 -34.51 21.19
CA MET A 77 -3.90 -35.86 21.06
C MET A 77 -3.26 -36.24 22.39
N ASN A 78 -3.98 -36.96 23.24
CA ASN A 78 -3.49 -38.19 23.90
C ASN A 78 -4.53 -38.72 24.89
N VAL A 79 -5.10 -39.86 24.48
CA VAL A 79 -5.59 -41.03 25.26
C VAL A 79 -6.69 -40.81 26.30
#